data_AF-A0A964Z6I7-F1
#
_entry.id   AF-A0A964Z6I7-F1
#
_cell.length_a   1.000
_cell.length_b   1.000
_cell.length_c   1.000
_cell.angle_alpha   90.00
_cell.angle_beta   90.00
_cell.angle_gamma   90.00
#
_symmetry.space_group_name_H-M   'P 1'
#
loop_
_entity.id
_entity.type
_entity.pdbx_description
1 polymer ?
#
loop_
_entity_poly.entity_id
_entity_poly.type
_entity_poly.pdbx_seq_one_letter_code
_entity_poly.pdbx_strand_id
1 'polypeptide(L)' 'IQVHGALGYSNDTPLAHMLQQARWSRFADGADEIHQMRIAQRTIAAYKDHGTTKTATGDLPL' A
#
# COMPACT_ATOMS: atom_id res chain seq x y z
N ILE A 1 16.22 -8.27 -4.38
CA ILE A 1 16.23 -9.68 -4.85
C ILE A 1 16.87 -9.77 -6.23
N GLN A 2 16.19 -9.40 -7.32
CA GLN A 2 16.65 -9.64 -8.70
C GLN A 2 18.06 -9.09 -9.00
N VAL A 3 18.36 -7.84 -8.62
CA VAL A 3 19.68 -7.21 -8.83
C VAL A 3 20.81 -8.01 -8.16
N HIS A 4 20.51 -8.80 -7.12
CA HIS A 4 21.48 -9.61 -6.38
C HIS A 4 21.50 -11.08 -6.82
N GLY A 5 20.71 -11.48 -7.85
CA GLY A 5 20.66 -12.86 -8.33
C GLY A 5 20.36 -13.88 -7.22
N ALA A 6 21.09 -15.00 -7.20
CA ALA A 6 20.94 -16.06 -6.20
C ALA A 6 21.16 -15.58 -4.76
N LEU A 7 22.07 -14.62 -4.55
CA LEU A 7 22.33 -14.03 -3.24
C LEU A 7 21.06 -13.34 -2.67
N GLY A 8 20.20 -12.82 -3.54
CA GLY A 8 18.92 -12.22 -3.15
C GLY A 8 17.93 -13.19 -2.52
N TYR A 9 18.05 -14.50 -2.78
CA TYR A 9 17.20 -15.55 -2.19
C TYR A 9 17.87 -16.27 -1.02
N SER A 10 19.17 -16.08 -0.84
CA SER A 10 19.94 -16.69 0.24
C SER A 10 19.61 -16.07 1.60
N ASN A 11 20.06 -16.75 2.65
CA ASN A 11 20.06 -16.21 4.02
C ASN A 11 21.32 -15.36 4.32
N ASP A 12 22.21 -15.18 3.34
CA ASP A 12 23.45 -14.41 3.51
C ASP A 12 23.18 -12.89 3.45
N THR A 13 21.96 -12.50 3.07
CA THR A 13 21.48 -11.11 3.11
C THR A 13 20.09 -11.06 3.75
N PRO A 14 19.65 -9.92 4.29
CA PRO A 14 18.30 -9.81 4.86
C PRO A 14 17.18 -9.80 3.81
N LEU A 15 17.51 -9.77 2.50
CA LEU A 15 16.57 -9.48 1.44
C LEU A 15 15.42 -10.51 1.35
N ALA A 16 15.71 -11.80 1.57
CA ALA A 16 14.70 -12.85 1.56
C ALA A 16 13.65 -12.65 2.67
N HIS A 17 14.09 -12.34 3.89
CA HIS A 17 13.20 -12.06 5.01
C HIS A 17 12.41 -10.76 4.82
N MET A 18 13.04 -9.71 4.29
CA MET A 18 12.33 -8.46 3.96
C MET A 18 11.21 -8.70 2.93
N LEU A 19 11.44 -9.53 1.91
CA LEU A 19 10.41 -9.89 0.94
C LEU A 19 9.25 -10.64 1.59
N GLN A 20 9.54 -11.60 2.48
CA GLN A 20 8.51 -12.35 3.20
C GLN A 20 7.65 -11.42 4.07
N GLN A 21 8.29 -10.55 4.84
CA GLN A 21 7.61 -9.55 5.67
C GLN A 21 6.73 -8.64 4.81
N ALA A 22 7.28 -8.05 3.73
CA ALA A 22 6.54 -7.16 2.84
C ALA A 22 5.32 -7.85 2.21
N ARG A 23 5.41 -9.14 1.86
CA ARG A 23 4.26 -9.89 1.34
C ARG A 23 3.20 -10.13 2.40
N TRP A 24 3.61 -10.48 3.62
CA TRP A 24 2.69 -10.69 4.72
C TRP A 24 1.97 -9.40 5.12
N SER A 25 2.66 -8.25 5.11
CA SER A 25 2.09 -6.95 5.45
C SER A 25 0.94 -6.50 4.54
N ARG A 26 0.79 -7.08 3.35
CA ARG A 26 -0.36 -6.83 2.45
C ARG A 26 -1.68 -7.42 2.96
N PHE A 27 -1.60 -8.26 4.01
CA PHE A 27 -2.74 -8.88 4.67
C PHE A 27 -2.85 -8.45 6.15
N ALA A 28 -1.73 -8.17 6.79
CA ALA A 28 -1.70 -7.71 8.18
C ALA A 28 -2.51 -6.41 8.35
N ASP A 29 -3.25 -6.29 9.46
CA ASP A 29 -4.10 -5.13 9.80
C ASP A 29 -5.20 -4.76 8.79
N GLY A 30 -5.41 -5.60 7.77
CA GLY A 30 -6.38 -5.42 6.71
C GLY A 30 -5.74 -5.72 5.35
N ALA A 31 -6.43 -6.50 4.53
CA ALA A 31 -5.97 -6.71 3.16
C ALA A 31 -5.95 -5.37 2.40
N ASP A 32 -4.98 -5.19 1.50
CA ASP A 32 -4.84 -3.99 0.67
C ASP A 32 -6.17 -3.54 0.04
N GLU A 33 -7.00 -4.49 -0.40
CA GLU A 33 -8.30 -4.25 -1.04
C GLU A 33 -9.29 -3.57 -0.11
N ILE A 34 -9.26 -3.90 1.18
CA ILE A 34 -10.12 -3.26 2.19
C ILE A 34 -9.69 -1.80 2.39
N HIS A 35 -8.39 -1.54 2.45
CA HIS A 35 -7.88 -0.19 2.55
C HIS A 35 -8.24 0.65 1.31
N GLN A 36 -8.08 0.09 0.10
CA GLN A 36 -8.48 0.75 -1.15
C GLN A 36 -9.98 1.06 -1.19
N MET A 37 -10.83 0.11 -0.81
CA MET A 37 -12.28 0.33 -0.72
C MET A 37 -12.62 1.47 0.25
N ARG A 38 -11.98 1.51 1.43
CA ARG A 38 -12.22 2.57 2.42
C ARG A 38 -11.74 3.94 1.95
N ILE A 39 -10.61 4.00 1.25
CA ILE A 39 -10.13 5.23 0.59
C ILE A 39 -11.17 5.71 -0.43
N ALA A 40 -11.69 4.83 -1.29
CA ALA A 40 -12.70 5.17 -2.28
C ALA A 40 -13.99 5.69 -1.64
N GLN A 41 -14.50 5.00 -0.60
CA GLN A 41 -15.68 5.43 0.14
C GLN A 41 -15.52 6.84 0.73
N ARG A 42 -14.37 7.12 1.37
CA ARG A 42 -14.07 8.43 1.95
C ARG A 42 -13.95 9.52 0.88
N THR A 43 -13.34 9.20 -0.25
CA THR A 43 -13.17 10.13 -1.37
C THR A 43 -14.52 10.50 -2.00
N ILE A 44 -15.40 9.52 -2.19
CA ILE A 44 -16.76 9.74 -2.70
C ILE A 44 -17.58 10.59 -1.71
N ALA A 45 -17.48 10.32 -0.41
CA ALA A 45 -18.15 11.11 0.61
C ALA A 45 -17.68 12.57 0.60
N ALA A 46 -16.37 12.82 0.58
CA ALA A 46 -15.80 14.16 0.47
C ALA A 46 -16.34 14.94 -0.74
N TYR A 47 -16.39 14.29 -1.89
CA TYR A 47 -16.95 14.91 -3.11
C TYR A 47 -18.44 15.23 -2.96
N LYS A 48 -19.23 14.33 -2.38
CA LYS A 48 -20.67 14.57 -2.15
C LYS A 48 -20.93 15.72 -1.19
N ASP A 49 -20.13 15.83 -0.13
CA ASP A 49 -20.35 16.81 0.94
C ASP A 49 -19.78 18.21 0.58
N HIS A 50 -18.68 18.27 -0.19
CA HIS A 50 -17.95 19.51 -0.42
C HIS A 50 -17.78 19.87 -1.91
N GLY A 51 -18.26 19.04 -2.84
CA GLY A 51 -18.03 19.22 -4.28
C GLY A 51 -16.57 19.02 -4.72
N THR A 52 -15.71 18.51 -3.83
CA THR A 52 -14.28 18.31 -4.09
C THR A 52 -13.74 17.14 -3.25
N THR A 53 -12.69 16.48 -3.74
CA THR A 53 -12.01 15.38 -3.01
C THR A 53 -10.91 15.87 -2.07
N LYS A 54 -10.59 17.18 -2.06
CA LYS A 54 -9.46 17.76 -1.32
C LYS A 54 -9.44 17.42 0.17
N THR A 55 -10.59 17.30 0.82
CA THR A 55 -10.64 16.94 2.24
C THR A 55 -10.23 15.48 2.50
N ALA A 56 -10.31 14.60 1.50
CA ALA A 56 -9.86 13.22 1.57
C ALA A 56 -8.44 13.00 1.02
N THR A 57 -8.04 13.74 -0.02
CA THR A 57 -6.77 13.53 -0.75
C THR A 57 -5.71 14.60 -0.48
N GLY A 58 -6.06 15.68 0.22
CA GLY A 58 -5.22 16.88 0.32
C GLY A 58 -5.08 17.61 -1.03
N ASP A 59 -4.07 18.48 -1.12
CA ASP A 59 -3.70 19.18 -2.35
C ASP A 59 -2.74 18.36 -3.24
N LEU A 60 -2.82 17.03 -3.18
CA LEU A 60 -2.09 16.20 -4.14
C LEU A 60 -2.53 16.59 -5.57
N PRO A 61 -1.58 16.72 -6.51
CA PRO A 61 -1.90 16.96 -7.91
C PRO A 61 -2.46 15.66 -8.51
N LEU A 62 -3.73 15.37 -8.20
CA LEU A 62 -4.51 14.32 -8.85
C LEU A 62 -5.24 14.90 -10.06
#